data_AF-A0A316VME3-F1
#
_entry.id   AF-A0A316VME3-F1
#
_cell.length_a   1.000
_cell.length_b   1.000
_cell.length_c   1.000
_cell.angle_alpha   90.00
_cell.angle_beta   90.00
_cell.angle_gamma   90.00
#
_symmetry.space_group_name_H-M   'P 1'
#
loop_
_entity.id
_entity.type
_entity.pdbx_description
1 polymer ?
#
loop_
_entity_poly.entity_id
_entity_poly.type
_entity_poly.pdbx_seq_one_letter_code
_entity_poly.pdbx_strand_id
1 'polypeptide(L)' 'RLLSKRKVQELVGEIDPNERLEGAVEDMLLEIADEFIESVTQAACRLAKHRKGDRLEVRDVQLHLER' A
#
# COMPACT_ATOMS: atom_id res chain seq x y z
N ARG A 1 -1.81 6.78 -10.20
CA ARG A 1 -0.83 6.56 -9.11
C ARG A 1 -1.30 7.30 -7.88
N LEU A 2 -1.59 6.58 -6.79
CA LEU A 2 -2.03 7.17 -5.52
C LEU A 2 -0.84 7.76 -4.74
N LEU A 3 0.35 7.20 -4.92
CA LEU A 3 1.62 7.66 -4.37
C LEU A 3 2.44 8.42 -5.42
N SER A 4 3.26 9.37 -5.00
CA SER A 4 4.18 10.12 -5.87
C SER A 4 5.63 9.87 -5.49
N LYS A 5 6.56 10.03 -6.45
CA LYS A 5 8.02 9.95 -6.19
C LYS A 5 8.47 10.89 -5.07
N ARG A 6 7.88 12.09 -5.01
CA ARG A 6 8.11 13.04 -3.91
C ARG A 6 7.81 12.41 -2.55
N LYS A 7 6.71 11.68 -2.41
CA LYS A 7 6.34 11.07 -1.12
C LYS A 7 7.27 9.92 -0.72
N VAL A 8 7.77 9.17 -1.72
CA VAL A 8 8.80 8.14 -1.50
C VAL A 8 10.09 8.79 -0.98
N GLN A 9 10.55 9.87 -1.61
CA GLN A 9 11.75 10.59 -1.18
C GLN A 9 11.59 11.23 0.21
N GLU A 10 10.41 11.78 0.53
CA GLU A 10 10.09 12.26 1.88
C GLU A 10 10.22 11.12 2.91
N LEU A 11 9.66 9.94 2.61
CA LEU A 11 9.74 8.77 3.50
C LEU A 11 11.17 8.26 3.66
N VAL A 12 11.96 8.22 2.59
CA VAL A 12 13.38 7.85 2.65
C VAL A 12 14.14 8.83 3.54
N GLY A 13 13.93 10.13 3.36
CA GLY A 13 14.58 11.17 4.17
C GLY A 13 14.19 11.14 5.65
N GLU A 14 13.01 10.64 6.01
CA GLU A 14 12.61 10.39 7.41
C GLU A 14 13.39 9.23 8.05
N ILE A 15 13.90 8.28 7.25
CA ILE A 15 14.68 7.12 7.70
C ILE A 15 16.18 7.43 7.68
N ASP A 16 16.67 7.92 6.54
CA ASP A 16 18.05 8.37 6.33
C ASP A 16 18.08 9.65 5.48
N PRO A 17 18.42 10.82 6.05
CA PRO A 17 18.44 12.09 5.32
C PRO A 17 19.57 12.19 4.27
N ASN A 18 20.55 11.28 4.28
CA ASN A 18 21.66 11.28 3.33
C ASN A 18 21.42 10.36 2.13
N GLU A 19 20.46 9.44 2.24
CA GLU A 19 20.15 8.48 1.19
C GLU A 19 19.31 9.14 0.07
N ARG A 20 19.61 8.79 -1.18
CA ARG A 20 18.83 9.23 -2.34
C ARG A 20 18.61 8.07 -3.29
N LEU A 21 17.36 7.64 -3.40
CA LEU A 21 17.01 6.57 -4.33
C LEU A 21 17.15 7.04 -5.78
N GLU A 22 17.68 6.15 -6.62
CA GLU A 22 17.67 6.32 -8.06
C GLU A 22 16.24 6.24 -8.62
N GLY A 23 15.98 6.94 -9.72
CA GLY A 23 14.64 7.04 -10.30
C GLY A 23 13.99 5.70 -10.64
N ALA A 24 14.78 4.70 -11.05
CA ALA A 24 14.29 3.35 -11.34
C ALA A 24 13.87 2.59 -10.07
N VAL A 25 14.58 2.81 -8.96
CA VAL A 25 14.24 2.20 -7.66
C VAL A 25 12.95 2.82 -7.12
N GLU A 26 12.78 4.14 -7.25
CA GLU A 26 11.52 4.79 -6.90
C GLU A 26 10.33 4.23 -7.71
N ASP A 27 10.50 4.05 -9.02
CA ASP A 27 9.43 3.52 -9.87
C ASP A 27 9.07 2.08 -9.50
N MET A 28 10.07 1.24 -9.18
CA MET A 28 9.85 -0.11 -8.67
C MET A 28 9.10 -0.11 -7.34
N LEU A 29 9.48 0.75 -6.39
CA LEU A 29 8.76 0.87 -5.11
C LEU A 29 7.32 1.36 -5.30
N LEU A 30 7.08 2.26 -6.24
CA LEU A 30 5.74 2.73 -6.58
C LEU A 30 4.89 1.60 -7.18
N GLU A 31 5.47 0.77 -8.05
CA GLU A 31 4.80 -0.39 -8.63
C GLU A 31 4.42 -1.41 -7.54
N ILE A 32 5.36 -1.75 -6.65
CA ILE A 32 5.10 -2.64 -5.51
C ILE A 32 4.00 -2.08 -4.60
N ALA A 33 4.00 -0.76 -4.36
CA ALA A 33 2.97 -0.12 -3.54
C ALA A 33 1.58 -0.17 -4.21
N ASP A 34 1.50 0.06 -5.52
CA ASP A 34 0.25 -0.04 -6.27
C ASP A 34 -0.29 -1.49 -6.26
N GLU A 35 0.59 -2.49 -6.47
CA GLU A 35 0.23 -3.92 -6.39
C GLU A 35 -0.24 -4.33 -4.98
N PHE A 36 0.44 -3.84 -3.94
CA PHE A 36 0.05 -4.09 -2.55
C PHE A 36 -1.33 -3.53 -2.25
N ILE A 37 -1.63 -2.29 -2.65
CA ILE A 37 -2.95 -1.67 -2.47
C ILE A 37 -4.03 -2.48 -3.18
N GLU A 38 -3.77 -2.94 -4.41
CA GLU A 38 -4.72 -3.77 -5.15
C GLU A 38 -4.97 -5.10 -4.44
N SER A 39 -3.91 -5.83 -4.09
CA SER A 39 -4.00 -7.13 -3.41
C SER A 39 -4.78 -7.04 -2.09
N VAL A 40 -4.41 -6.06 -1.23
CA VAL A 40 -5.06 -5.84 0.06
C VAL A 40 -6.53 -5.44 -0.11
N THR A 41 -6.83 -4.53 -1.04
CA THR A 41 -8.20 -4.09 -1.29
C THR A 41 -9.07 -5.23 -1.83
N GLN A 42 -8.55 -6.06 -2.74
CA GLN A 42 -9.26 -7.23 -3.26
C GLN A 42 -9.54 -8.26 -2.15
N ALA A 43 -8.57 -8.54 -1.28
CA ALA A 43 -8.75 -9.45 -0.16
C ALA A 43 -9.77 -8.91 0.86
N ALA A 44 -9.64 -7.64 1.24
CA ALA A 44 -10.56 -7.00 2.18
C ALA A 44 -11.99 -6.92 1.63
N CYS A 45 -12.19 -6.59 0.35
CA CYS A 45 -13.51 -6.64 -0.29
C CYS A 45 -14.12 -8.05 -0.31
N ARG A 46 -13.30 -9.10 -0.48
CA ARG A 46 -13.76 -10.50 -0.37
C ARG A 46 -14.20 -10.82 1.07
N LEU A 47 -13.47 -10.34 2.07
CA LEU A 47 -13.82 -10.51 3.48
C LEU A 47 -15.10 -9.77 3.87
N ALA A 48 -15.28 -8.53 3.40
CA ALA A 48 -16.50 -7.77 3.58
C ALA A 48 -17.73 -8.51 3.03
N LYS A 49 -17.60 -9.06 1.80
CA LYS A 49 -18.64 -9.91 1.19
C LYS A 49 -18.87 -11.21 1.96
N HIS A 50 -17.82 -11.86 2.45
CA HIS A 50 -17.90 -13.12 3.21
C HIS A 50 -18.75 -12.98 4.48
N ARG A 51 -18.62 -11.85 5.20
CA ARG A 51 -19.47 -11.56 6.38
C ARG A 51 -20.85 -10.98 6.02
N LYS A 52 -21.24 -10.98 4.73
CA LYS A 52 -22.49 -10.43 4.19
C LYS A 52 -22.64 -8.92 4.40
N GLY A 53 -21.52 -8.19 4.45
CA GLY A 53 -21.52 -6.72 4.49
C GLY A 53 -21.69 -6.12 3.10
N ASP A 54 -22.31 -4.94 3.04
CA ASP A 54 -22.43 -4.11 1.83
C ASP A 54 -21.39 -2.97 1.77
N ARG A 55 -20.57 -2.85 2.83
CA ARG A 55 -19.54 -1.83 3.00
C ARG A 55 -18.23 -2.48 3.43
N LEU A 56 -17.13 -1.99 2.87
CA LEU A 56 -15.78 -2.32 3.34
C LEU A 56 -15.55 -1.68 4.71
N GLU A 57 -15.07 -2.45 5.68
CA GLU A 57 -14.77 -1.98 7.02
C GLU A 57 -13.30 -2.24 7.38
N VAL A 58 -12.78 -1.50 8.36
CA VAL A 58 -11.36 -1.61 8.80
C VAL A 58 -11.01 -3.05 9.20
N ARG A 59 -11.92 -3.78 9.85
CA ARG A 59 -11.72 -5.19 10.23
C ARG A 59 -11.42 -6.11 9.05
N ASP A 60 -11.94 -5.79 7.86
CA ASP A 60 -11.75 -6.61 6.67
C ASP A 60 -10.32 -6.45 6.14
N VAL A 61 -9.77 -5.24 6.23
CA VAL A 61 -8.37 -4.93 5.90
C VAL A 61 -7.44 -5.52 6.96
N GLN A 62 -7.73 -5.25 8.24
CA GLN A 62 -6.93 -5.72 9.37
C GLN A 62 -6.75 -7.24 9.36
N LEU A 63 -7.83 -8.00 9.17
CA LEU A 63 -7.77 -9.46 9.14
C LEU A 63 -6.89 -10.01 8.00
N HIS A 64 -6.76 -9.30 6.89
CA HIS A 64 -5.87 -9.69 5.81
C HIS A 64 -4.41 -9.35 6.11
N LEU A 65 -4.14 -8.23 6.79
CA LEU A 65 -2.78 -7.78 7.14
C LEU A 65 -2.18 -8.49 8.37
N GLU A 66 -3.02 -9.05 9.25
CA GLU A 66 -2.58 -9.84 10.42
C GLU A 66 -2.21 -11.29 10.08
N ARG A 67 -2.33 -11.68 8.81
CA ARG A 67 -1.92 -13.00 8.30
C ARG A 67 -0.58 -12.91 7.60
#